data_AF-A0AAD9L0T0-F1
#
_entry.id   AF-A0AAD9L0T0-F1
#
_cell.length_a   1.000
_cell.length_b   1.000
_cell.length_c   1.000
_cell.angle_alpha   90.00
_cell.angle_beta   90.00
_cell.angle_gamma   90.00
#
_symmetry.space_group_name_H-M   'P 1'
#
loop_
_entity.id
_entity.type
_entity.pdbx_description
1 polymer ?
#
loop_
_entity_poly.entity_id
_entity_poly.type
_entity_poly.pdbx_seq_one_letter_code
_entity_poly.pdbx_strand_id
1 'polypeptide(L)'
;MLNGQLPAFTDQDNPASFSPCLITRFLTFTHLYAFNAWLLMSPTTLSYDWQMNSIPLVEGVCDPRNLQTVLFFTVMIMLTKRCISSVGTERRQTFLGLLLLVLPFLPAANIFLRVGFVVAERVLYIPSMGSIILTVAGLDQLRQKLRLRSSTLVSTVCLLAAVWSCQTVTRNKVWANRETLFRYVWRERE
;
A
#
# COMPACT_ATOMS: atom_id res chain seq x y z
N MET A 1 -18.82 4.74 18.82
CA MET A 1 -18.95 3.48 19.57
C MET A 1 -20.22 3.58 20.40
N LEU A 2 -21.22 2.73 20.15
CA LEU A 2 -22.48 2.68 20.88
C LEU A 2 -22.55 1.29 21.54
N ASN A 3 -22.55 1.23 22.88
CA ASN A 3 -22.80 0.02 23.70
C ASN A 3 -21.73 -1.09 23.77
N GLY A 4 -20.44 -0.82 23.53
CA GLY A 4 -19.36 -1.79 23.80
C GLY A 4 -19.38 -3.08 22.96
N GLN A 5 -20.26 -3.15 21.96
CA GLN A 5 -20.28 -4.22 20.96
C GLN A 5 -19.32 -3.89 19.81
N LEU A 6 -18.70 -4.92 19.24
CA LEU A 6 -17.93 -4.77 18.02
C LEU A 6 -18.87 -4.29 16.89
N PRO A 7 -18.41 -3.37 16.02
CA PRO A 7 -19.22 -2.89 14.92
C PRO A 7 -19.62 -4.05 13.99
N ALA A 8 -20.90 -4.11 13.64
CA ALA A 8 -21.40 -5.04 12.64
C ALA A 8 -21.14 -4.44 11.24
N PHE A 9 -20.31 -5.13 10.45
CA PHE A 9 -20.02 -4.72 9.07
C PHE A 9 -20.96 -5.42 8.08
N THR A 10 -21.12 -4.82 6.91
CA THR A 10 -21.94 -5.35 5.80
C THR A 10 -21.07 -5.70 4.60
N ASP A 11 -21.64 -6.45 3.64
CA ASP A 11 -20.98 -6.79 2.37
C ASP A 11 -20.53 -5.55 1.58
N GLN A 12 -21.27 -4.45 1.75
CA GLN A 12 -20.96 -3.16 1.14
C GLN A 12 -19.67 -2.54 1.71
N ASP A 13 -19.36 -2.80 2.97
CA ASP A 13 -18.17 -2.25 3.64
C ASP A 13 -16.89 -2.99 3.25
N ASN A 14 -16.98 -4.33 3.14
CA ASN A 14 -15.85 -5.20 2.82
C ASN A 14 -16.33 -6.49 2.14
N PRO A 15 -16.58 -6.47 0.82
CA PRO A 15 -17.13 -7.62 0.10
C PRO A 15 -16.21 -8.85 0.17
N ALA A 16 -14.89 -8.63 0.25
CA ALA A 16 -13.91 -9.70 0.40
C ALA A 16 -14.08 -10.47 1.72
N SER A 17 -14.56 -9.82 2.78
CA SER A 17 -14.77 -10.51 4.07
C SER A 17 -16.00 -11.41 4.11
N PHE A 18 -16.98 -11.15 3.24
CA PHE A 18 -18.28 -11.85 3.18
C PHE A 18 -18.40 -12.86 2.03
N SER A 19 -17.40 -12.96 1.15
CA SER A 19 -17.39 -13.96 0.08
C SER A 19 -17.52 -15.40 0.63
N PRO A 20 -18.37 -16.27 0.05
CA PRO A 20 -18.58 -17.64 0.53
C PRO A 20 -17.36 -18.53 0.30
N CYS A 21 -16.53 -18.23 -0.69
CA CYS A 21 -15.37 -19.03 -1.05
C CYS A 21 -14.11 -18.59 -0.28
N LEU A 22 -13.54 -19.50 0.51
CA LEU A 22 -12.32 -19.21 1.29
C LEU A 22 -11.11 -18.86 0.41
N ILE A 23 -11.01 -19.45 -0.77
CA ILE A 23 -9.91 -19.18 -1.71
C ILE A 23 -10.00 -17.74 -2.21
N THR A 24 -11.19 -17.29 -2.63
CA THR A 24 -11.43 -15.90 -3.06
C THR A 24 -11.09 -14.91 -1.96
N ARG A 25 -11.47 -15.22 -0.70
CA ARG A 25 -11.12 -14.39 0.47
C ARG A 25 -9.61 -14.28 0.63
N PHE A 26 -8.90 -15.39 0.64
CA PHE A 26 -7.46 -15.43 0.81
C PHE A 26 -6.71 -14.70 -0.32
N LEU A 27 -7.05 -15.00 -1.57
CA LEU A 27 -6.45 -14.35 -2.74
C LEU A 27 -6.70 -12.85 -2.74
N THR A 28 -7.93 -12.43 -2.42
CA THR A 28 -8.27 -11.01 -2.37
C THR A 28 -7.51 -10.31 -1.23
N PHE A 29 -7.51 -10.84 0.00
CA PHE A 29 -6.78 -10.19 1.11
C PHE A 29 -5.28 -10.10 0.87
N THR A 30 -4.66 -11.15 0.32
CA THR A 30 -3.23 -11.13 -0.02
C THR A 30 -2.93 -10.13 -1.14
N HIS A 31 -3.80 -10.03 -2.15
CA HIS A 31 -3.72 -9.01 -3.17
C HIS A 31 -3.87 -7.59 -2.59
N LEU A 32 -4.76 -7.39 -1.63
CA LEU A 32 -4.93 -6.09 -0.96
C LEU A 32 -3.64 -5.64 -0.26
N TYR A 33 -2.83 -6.54 0.29
CA TYR A 33 -1.52 -6.17 0.84
C TYR A 33 -0.58 -5.62 -0.26
N ALA A 34 -0.54 -6.28 -1.41
CA ALA A 34 0.23 -5.81 -2.56
C ALA A 34 -0.29 -4.47 -3.11
N PHE A 35 -1.61 -4.31 -3.16
CA PHE A 35 -2.25 -3.05 -3.57
C PHE A 35 -1.90 -1.90 -2.61
N ASN A 36 -1.95 -2.14 -1.30
CA ASN A 36 -1.52 -1.16 -0.28
C ASN A 36 -0.03 -0.79 -0.44
N ALA A 37 0.83 -1.77 -0.73
CA ALA A 37 2.24 -1.50 -1.00
C ALA A 37 2.46 -0.72 -2.29
N TRP A 38 1.66 -0.99 -3.33
CA TRP A 38 1.66 -0.18 -4.54
C TRP A 38 1.26 1.27 -4.26
N LEU A 39 0.22 1.48 -3.45
CA LEU A 39 -0.24 2.81 -3.07
C LEU A 39 0.85 3.62 -2.33
N LEU A 40 1.69 2.96 -1.52
CA LEU A 40 2.85 3.59 -0.88
C LEU A 40 3.92 4.07 -1.88
N MET A 41 4.11 3.34 -2.98
CA MET A 41 5.15 3.63 -3.97
C MET A 41 4.65 4.56 -5.09
N SER A 42 3.38 4.43 -5.46
CA SER A 42 2.75 5.11 -6.59
C SER A 42 1.27 5.39 -6.27
N PRO A 43 0.95 6.53 -5.62
CA PRO A 43 -0.41 6.91 -5.25
C PRO A 43 -1.21 7.44 -6.46
N THR A 44 -1.30 6.63 -7.52
CA THR A 44 -1.97 7.00 -8.78
C THR A 44 -3.46 6.69 -8.75
N THR A 45 -3.85 5.57 -8.15
CA THR A 45 -5.25 5.18 -7.96
C THR A 45 -5.67 5.57 -6.54
N LEU A 46 -6.25 6.76 -6.39
CA LEU A 46 -6.75 7.27 -5.11
C LEU A 46 -8.28 7.29 -5.17
N SER A 47 -8.94 6.91 -4.08
CA SER A 47 -10.40 7.03 -3.98
C SER A 47 -10.77 7.88 -2.78
N TYR A 48 -11.92 8.56 -2.85
CA TYR A 48 -12.48 9.23 -1.67
C TYR A 48 -12.91 8.19 -0.62
N ASP A 49 -13.28 6.99 -1.08
CA ASP A 49 -13.67 5.86 -0.26
C ASP A 49 -13.47 4.53 -1.01
N TRP A 50 -12.97 3.52 -0.30
CA TRP A 50 -12.62 2.19 -0.84
C TRP A 50 -13.62 1.13 -0.37
N GLN A 51 -14.91 1.45 -0.44
CA GLN A 51 -16.00 0.54 -0.14
C GLN A 51 -16.58 -0.08 -1.41
N MET A 52 -17.55 -0.97 -1.25
CA MET A 52 -18.28 -1.65 -2.33
C MET A 52 -17.32 -2.40 -3.26
N ASN A 53 -17.67 -2.52 -4.54
CA ASN A 53 -16.83 -3.13 -5.57
C ASN A 53 -15.75 -2.18 -6.12
N SER A 54 -15.12 -1.37 -5.26
CA SER A 54 -14.00 -0.49 -5.66
C SER A 54 -12.78 -1.30 -6.11
N ILE A 55 -12.54 -2.46 -5.49
CA ILE A 55 -11.52 -3.42 -5.90
C ILE A 55 -12.23 -4.76 -6.17
N PRO A 56 -12.24 -5.25 -7.42
CA PRO A 56 -12.90 -6.51 -7.73
C PRO A 56 -12.23 -7.69 -7.02
N LEU A 57 -13.03 -8.65 -6.57
CA LEU A 57 -12.55 -9.86 -5.90
C LEU A 57 -11.65 -10.68 -6.82
N VAL A 58 -10.63 -11.31 -6.25
CA VAL A 58 -9.75 -12.24 -6.97
C VAL A 58 -10.32 -13.64 -6.83
N GLU A 59 -11.03 -14.10 -7.86
CA GLU A 59 -11.78 -15.37 -7.83
C GLU A 59 -10.95 -16.58 -8.28
N GLY A 60 -9.84 -16.34 -8.99
CA GLY A 60 -9.02 -17.40 -9.58
C GLY A 60 -7.54 -17.30 -9.20
N VAL A 61 -6.89 -18.47 -9.11
CA VAL A 61 -5.44 -18.55 -8.85
C VAL A 61 -4.63 -18.06 -10.06
N CYS A 62 -5.17 -18.21 -11.27
CA CYS A 62 -4.54 -17.75 -12.51
C CYS A 62 -4.84 -16.28 -12.85
N ASP A 63 -5.42 -15.51 -11.93
CA ASP A 63 -5.61 -14.08 -12.12
C ASP A 63 -4.25 -13.36 -12.20
N PRO A 64 -3.98 -12.50 -13.21
CA PRO A 64 -2.73 -11.75 -13.32
C PRO A 64 -2.42 -10.89 -12.09
N ARG A 65 -3.43 -10.48 -11.31
CA ARG A 65 -3.25 -9.72 -10.06
C ARG A 65 -2.47 -10.50 -9.01
N ASN A 66 -2.49 -11.83 -9.05
CA ASN A 66 -1.69 -12.68 -8.17
C ASN A 66 -0.18 -12.51 -8.42
N LEU A 67 0.23 -12.04 -9.61
CA LEU A 67 1.63 -11.70 -9.86
C LEU A 67 2.10 -10.56 -8.95
N GLN A 68 1.26 -9.55 -8.71
CA GLN A 68 1.56 -8.45 -7.81
C GLN A 68 1.70 -8.95 -6.36
N THR A 69 0.83 -9.89 -5.96
CA THR A 69 0.90 -10.57 -4.66
C THR A 69 2.21 -11.34 -4.48
N VAL A 70 2.58 -12.15 -5.48
CA VAL A 70 3.84 -12.91 -5.47
C VAL A 70 5.04 -11.98 -5.41
N LEU A 71 5.05 -10.91 -6.21
CA LEU A 71 6.11 -9.91 -6.19
C LEU A 71 6.24 -9.26 -4.80
N PHE A 72 5.12 -8.85 -4.20
CA PHE A 72 5.10 -8.25 -2.88
C PHE A 72 5.72 -9.16 -1.82
N PHE A 73 5.25 -10.41 -1.70
CA PHE A 73 5.81 -11.33 -0.71
C PHE A 73 7.27 -11.69 -1.00
N THR A 74 7.67 -11.77 -2.28
CA THR A 74 9.07 -11.97 -2.65
C THR A 74 9.95 -10.82 -2.15
N VAL A 75 9.53 -9.58 -2.36
CA VAL A 75 10.22 -8.39 -1.84
C VAL A 75 10.27 -8.42 -0.32
N MET A 76 9.17 -8.76 0.35
CA MET A 76 9.16 -8.83 1.81
C MET A 76 10.11 -9.88 2.36
N ILE A 77 10.15 -11.08 1.77
CA ILE A 77 11.08 -12.14 2.14
C ILE A 77 12.54 -11.68 1.93
N MET A 78 12.83 -11.00 0.82
CA MET A 78 14.18 -10.47 0.56
C MET A 78 14.60 -9.43 1.61
N LEU A 79 13.70 -8.50 1.97
CA LEU A 79 13.96 -7.50 2.99
C LEU A 79 14.18 -8.12 4.37
N THR A 80 13.37 -9.12 4.74
CA THR A 80 13.55 -9.87 6.00
C THR A 80 14.88 -10.62 6.01
N LYS A 81 15.22 -11.32 4.92
CA LYS A 81 16.54 -11.99 4.79
C LYS A 81 17.69 -10.99 4.89
N ARG A 82 17.57 -9.82 4.27
CA ARG A 82 18.57 -8.75 4.36
C ARG A 82 18.70 -8.25 5.80
N CYS A 83 17.58 -8.03 6.49
CA CYS A 83 17.56 -7.63 7.89
C CYS A 83 18.29 -8.64 8.80
N ILE A 84 18.04 -9.93 8.61
CA ILE A 84 18.68 -11.00 9.39
C ILE A 84 20.19 -11.10 9.09
N SER A 85 20.58 -10.93 7.83
CA SER A 85 21.98 -11.07 7.39
C SER A 85 22.82 -9.82 7.64
N SER A 86 22.20 -8.65 7.77
CA SER A 86 22.88 -7.37 8.00
C SER A 86 23.42 -7.25 9.42
N VAL A 87 24.47 -6.45 9.60
CA VAL A 87 25.15 -6.25 10.89
C VAL A 87 25.25 -4.76 11.22
N GLY A 88 25.24 -4.41 12.50
CA GLY A 88 25.45 -3.04 12.98
C GLY A 88 24.34 -2.08 12.56
N THR A 89 24.73 -0.93 11.98
CA THR A 89 23.81 0.16 11.63
C THR A 89 22.82 -0.22 10.53
N GLU A 90 23.24 -1.02 9.54
CA GLU A 90 22.35 -1.48 8.45
C GLU A 90 21.20 -2.34 8.98
N ARG A 91 21.50 -3.20 9.97
CA ARG A 91 20.48 -4.01 10.65
C ARG A 91 19.48 -3.15 11.37
N ARG A 92 19.95 -2.14 12.11
CA ARG A 92 19.07 -1.22 12.84
C ARG A 92 18.13 -0.48 11.89
N GLN A 93 18.64 0.03 10.76
CA GLN A 93 17.82 0.73 9.76
C GLN A 93 16.78 -0.20 9.13
N THR A 94 17.21 -1.39 8.67
CA THR A 94 16.30 -2.35 8.02
C THR A 94 15.25 -2.87 8.99
N PHE A 95 15.64 -3.17 10.23
CA PHE A 95 14.74 -3.63 11.27
C PHE A 95 13.70 -2.57 11.65
N LEU A 96 14.13 -1.32 11.89
CA LEU A 96 13.22 -0.23 12.20
C LEU A 96 12.26 0.06 11.03
N GLY A 97 12.77 0.03 9.80
CA GLY A 97 11.95 0.20 8.60
C GLY A 97 10.88 -0.88 8.48
N LEU A 98 11.24 -2.16 8.66
CA LEU A 98 10.31 -3.29 8.65
C LEU A 98 9.30 -3.23 9.80
N LEU A 99 9.75 -2.85 10.99
CA LEU A 99 8.90 -2.73 12.17
C LEU A 99 7.82 -1.66 11.96
N LEU A 100 8.22 -0.47 11.49
CA LEU A 100 7.30 0.62 11.19
C LEU A 100 6.41 0.34 9.98
N LEU A 101 6.85 -0.51 9.04
CA LEU A 101 6.05 -0.92 7.89
C LEU A 101 4.94 -1.90 8.29
N VAL A 102 5.28 -2.95 9.05
CA VAL A 102 4.38 -4.10 9.29
C VAL A 102 3.52 -3.90 10.54
N LEU A 103 4.11 -3.47 11.65
CA LEU A 103 3.42 -3.46 12.95
C LEU A 103 2.17 -2.55 12.96
N PRO A 104 2.23 -1.31 12.45
CA PRO A 104 1.05 -0.45 12.39
C PRO A 104 -0.03 -0.94 11.41
N PHE A 105 0.35 -1.77 10.43
CA PHE A 105 -0.57 -2.31 9.43
C PHE A 105 -1.30 -3.58 9.92
N LEU A 106 -0.76 -4.30 10.91
CA LEU A 106 -1.35 -5.54 11.43
C LEU A 106 -2.82 -5.43 11.85
N PRO A 107 -3.28 -4.37 12.54
CA PRO A 107 -4.70 -4.24 12.89
C PRO A 107 -5.61 -4.13 11.66
N ALA A 108 -5.12 -3.51 10.58
CA ALA A 108 -5.86 -3.33 9.33
C ALA A 108 -5.75 -4.53 8.38
N ALA A 109 -4.82 -5.46 8.64
CA ALA A 109 -4.55 -6.60 7.77
C ALA A 109 -5.67 -7.66 7.76
N ASN A 110 -6.77 -7.46 8.50
CA ASN A 110 -7.87 -8.42 8.64
C ASN A 110 -7.45 -9.79 9.23
N ILE A 111 -6.29 -9.86 9.91
CA ILE A 111 -5.76 -11.10 10.51
C ILE A 111 -6.42 -11.38 11.87
N PHE A 112 -6.51 -10.36 12.73
CA PHE A 112 -7.04 -10.51 14.10
C PHE A 112 -8.49 -10.05 14.25
N LEU A 113 -8.89 -9.04 13.47
CA LEU A 113 -10.20 -8.43 13.53
C LEU A 113 -10.68 -8.22 12.10
N ARG A 114 -11.97 -8.50 11.84
CA ARG A 114 -12.60 -8.09 10.58
C ARG A 114 -12.71 -6.58 10.58
N VAL A 115 -12.29 -5.96 9.49
CA VAL A 115 -12.30 -4.51 9.33
C VAL A 115 -13.35 -4.13 8.28
N GLY A 116 -14.08 -3.05 8.52
CA GLY A 116 -15.17 -2.55 7.65
C GLY A 116 -14.72 -1.69 6.47
N PHE A 117 -13.51 -1.88 5.99
CA PHE A 117 -13.03 -1.23 4.77
C PHE A 117 -12.14 -2.19 3.99
N VAL A 118 -12.12 -2.02 2.67
CA VAL A 118 -11.25 -2.81 1.79
C VAL A 118 -9.81 -2.26 1.85
N VAL A 119 -9.67 -0.94 1.72
CA VAL A 119 -8.39 -0.22 1.84
C VAL A 119 -8.63 1.06 2.64
N ALA A 120 -7.68 1.42 3.50
CA ALA A 120 -7.73 2.71 4.19
C ALA A 120 -6.37 3.39 4.10
N GLU A 121 -6.30 4.44 3.29
CA GLU A 121 -5.06 5.17 3.03
C GLU A 121 -4.45 5.76 4.31
N ARG A 122 -5.31 6.16 5.27
CA ARG A 122 -4.88 6.71 6.56
C ARG A 122 -4.10 5.70 7.42
N VAL A 123 -4.34 4.40 7.23
CA VAL A 123 -3.56 3.34 7.90
C VAL A 123 -2.12 3.32 7.40
N LEU A 124 -1.89 3.76 6.15
CA LEU A 124 -0.58 3.72 5.52
C LEU A 124 0.34 4.89 5.91
N TYR A 125 -0.12 5.84 6.74
CA TYR A 125 0.72 6.97 7.17
C TYR A 125 1.96 6.53 7.95
N ILE A 126 1.83 5.67 8.95
CA ILE A 126 3.00 5.16 9.70
C ILE A 126 3.81 4.17 8.84
N PRO A 127 3.18 3.20 8.12
CA PRO A 127 3.88 2.36 7.17
C PRO A 127 4.72 3.11 6.12
N SER A 128 4.27 4.29 5.68
CA SER A 128 5.03 5.13 4.74
C SER A 128 6.37 5.61 5.30
N MET A 129 6.47 5.86 6.61
CA MET A 129 7.75 6.19 7.24
C MET A 129 8.70 5.00 7.19
N GLY A 130 8.17 3.79 7.41
CA GLY A 130 8.93 2.54 7.27
C GLY A 130 9.43 2.32 5.85
N SER A 131 8.58 2.53 4.84
CA SER A 131 8.96 2.39 3.43
C SER A 131 10.03 3.41 3.01
N ILE A 132 9.96 4.65 3.49
CA ILE A 132 10.98 5.67 3.22
C ILE A 132 12.35 5.25 3.78
N ILE A 133 12.41 4.78 5.04
CA ILE A 133 13.66 4.31 5.66
C ILE A 133 14.29 3.18 4.82
N LEU A 134 13.48 2.19 4.42
CA LEU A 134 13.94 1.06 3.60
C LEU A 134 14.40 1.51 2.21
N THR A 135 13.68 2.44 1.59
CA THR A 135 14.00 2.98 0.27
C THR A 135 15.31 3.76 0.30
N VAL A 136 15.50 4.64 1.29
CA VAL A 136 16.74 5.41 1.44
C VAL A 136 17.93 4.49 1.71
N ALA A 137 17.78 3.50 2.59
CA ALA A 137 18.83 2.51 2.86
C ALA A 137 19.17 1.68 1.60
N GLY A 138 18.17 1.29 0.81
CA GLY A 138 18.36 0.60 -0.46
C GLY A 138 19.05 1.46 -1.52
N LEU A 139 18.68 2.74 -1.62
CA LEU A 139 19.30 3.69 -2.54
C LEU A 139 20.76 3.97 -2.18
N ASP A 140 21.11 4.06 -0.90
CA ASP A 140 22.51 4.26 -0.49
C ASP A 140 23.37 3.03 -0.83
N GLN A 141 22.86 1.81 -0.63
CA GLN A 141 23.55 0.58 -1.05
C GLN A 141 23.72 0.52 -2.58
N LEU A 142 22.68 0.90 -3.33
CA LEU A 142 22.72 0.94 -4.79
C LEU A 142 23.74 1.97 -5.29
N ARG A 143 23.78 3.15 -4.66
CA ARG A 143 24.75 4.20 -4.95
C ARG A 143 26.18 3.70 -4.83
N GLN A 144 26.50 3.01 -3.73
CA GLN A 144 27.83 2.49 -3.47
C GLN A 144 28.21 1.38 -4.47
N LYS A 145 27.28 0.46 -4.77
CA LYS A 145 27.52 -0.66 -5.72
C LYS A 145 27.70 -0.19 -7.16
N LEU A 146 26.82 0.69 -7.63
CA LEU A 146 26.85 1.22 -9.00
C LEU A 146 27.76 2.45 -9.14
N ARG A 147 28.41 2.88 -8.05
CA ARG A 147 29.26 4.09 -7.97
C ARG A 147 28.56 5.33 -8.53
N LEU A 148 27.25 5.45 -8.29
CA LEU A 148 26.46 6.58 -8.76
C LEU A 148 26.88 7.86 -8.05
N ARG A 149 26.93 8.96 -8.81
CA ARG A 149 27.20 10.28 -8.25
C ARG A 149 26.01 10.72 -7.39
N SER A 150 26.27 11.29 -6.22
CA SER A 150 25.21 11.77 -5.31
C SER A 150 24.29 12.77 -5.98
N SER A 151 24.84 13.63 -6.84
CA SER A 151 24.07 14.61 -7.59
C SER A 151 23.03 13.95 -8.49
N THR A 152 23.36 12.83 -9.15
CA THR A 152 22.42 12.10 -10.01
C THR A 152 21.23 11.60 -9.20
N LEU A 153 21.48 11.00 -8.03
CA LEU A 153 20.41 10.50 -7.15
C LEU A 153 19.54 11.63 -6.61
N VAL A 154 20.15 12.73 -6.15
CA VAL A 154 19.41 13.91 -5.67
C VAL A 154 18.56 14.48 -6.80
N SER A 155 19.12 14.64 -8.01
CA SER A 155 18.37 15.11 -9.17
C SER A 155 17.20 14.18 -9.52
N THR A 156 17.38 12.87 -9.49
CA THR A 156 16.30 11.90 -9.73
C THR A 156 15.19 12.01 -8.66
N VAL A 157 15.56 12.10 -7.38
CA VAL A 157 14.58 12.26 -6.28
C VAL A 157 13.84 13.60 -6.41
N CYS A 158 14.54 14.70 -6.69
CA CYS A 158 13.93 16.01 -6.91
C CYS A 158 12.98 16.01 -8.12
N LEU A 159 13.36 15.35 -9.22
CA LEU A 159 12.51 15.21 -10.40
C LEU A 159 11.23 14.44 -10.07
N LEU A 160 11.35 13.29 -9.39
CA LEU A 160 10.19 12.51 -8.96
C LEU A 160 9.29 13.35 -8.03
N ALA A 161 9.87 14.05 -7.06
CA ALA A 161 9.11 14.93 -6.16
C ALA A 161 8.37 16.04 -6.92
N ALA A 162 8.99 16.63 -7.94
CA ALA A 162 8.35 17.63 -8.79
C ALA A 162 7.18 17.03 -9.59
N VAL A 163 7.35 15.84 -10.17
CA VAL A 163 6.29 15.11 -10.88
C VAL A 163 5.12 14.81 -9.96
N TRP A 164 5.37 14.26 -8.78
CA TRP A 164 4.31 13.96 -7.79
C TRP A 164 3.63 15.22 -7.26
N SER A 165 4.37 16.33 -7.11
CA SER A 165 3.80 17.63 -6.74
C SER A 165 2.85 18.15 -7.82
N CYS A 166 3.23 18.03 -9.09
CA CYS A 166 2.37 18.40 -10.22
C CYS A 166 1.10 17.54 -10.29
N GLN A 167 1.23 16.23 -10.08
CA GLN A 167 0.08 15.32 -9.98
C GLN A 167 -0.83 15.71 -8.81
N THR A 168 -0.26 16.05 -7.65
CA THR A 168 -1.02 16.48 -6.47
C THR A 168 -1.84 17.73 -6.76
N VAL A 169 -1.26 18.74 -7.41
CA VAL A 169 -1.98 19.96 -7.80
C VAL A 169 -3.11 19.64 -8.79
N THR A 170 -2.86 18.74 -9.74
CA THR A 170 -3.87 18.30 -10.70
C THR A 170 -5.02 17.56 -9.99
N ARG A 171 -4.69 16.69 -9.04
CA ARG A 171 -5.66 15.93 -8.24
C ARG A 171 -6.50 16.84 -7.34
N ASN A 172 -5.91 17.89 -6.78
CA ASN A 172 -6.62 18.84 -5.92
C ASN A 172 -7.81 19.51 -6.64
N LYS A 173 -7.73 19.66 -7.97
CA LYS A 173 -8.86 20.17 -8.78
C LYS A 173 -10.09 19.27 -8.73
N VAL A 174 -9.92 17.95 -8.54
CA VAL A 174 -11.03 17.00 -8.41
C VAL A 174 -11.85 17.27 -7.15
N TRP A 175 -11.18 17.68 -6.07
CA TRP A 175 -11.77 17.96 -4.77
C TRP A 175 -12.40 19.36 -4.66
N ALA A 176 -12.31 20.19 -5.70
CA ALA A 176 -12.82 21.56 -5.66
C ALA A 176 -14.34 21.62 -5.44
N ASN A 177 -15.11 20.73 -6.09
CA ASN A 177 -16.57 20.68 -6.00
C ASN A 177 -17.09 19.24 -5.94
N ARG A 178 -18.31 19.06 -5.42
CA ARG A 178 -18.96 17.72 -5.34
C ARG A 178 -19.19 17.11 -6.72
N GLU A 179 -19.58 17.93 -7.69
CA GLU A 179 -19.86 17.47 -9.05
C GLU A 179 -18.60 16.96 -9.77
N THR A 180 -17.46 17.64 -9.60
CA THR A 180 -16.18 17.21 -10.17
C THR A 180 -15.71 15.90 -9.56
N LEU A 181 -15.92 15.71 -8.26
CA LEU A 181 -15.63 14.46 -7.56
C LEU A 181 -16.47 13.31 -8.11
N PHE A 182 -17.80 13.49 -8.22
CA PHE A 182 -18.67 12.42 -8.72
C PHE A 182 -18.40 12.09 -10.19
N ARG A 183 -18.18 13.09 -11.06
CA ARG A 183 -17.79 12.83 -12.46
C ARG A 183 -16.48 12.06 -12.56
N TYR A 184 -15.50 12.38 -11.72
CA TYR A 184 -14.22 11.68 -11.70
C TYR A 184 -14.41 10.20 -11.33
N VAL A 185 -15.17 9.92 -10.26
CA VAL A 185 -15.45 8.55 -9.81
C VAL A 185 -16.22 7.75 -10.85
N TRP A 186 -17.20 8.37 -11.53
CA TRP A 186 -17.95 7.71 -12.61
C TRP A 186 -17.04 7.34 -13.79
N ARG A 187 -16.16 8.24 -14.23
CA ARG A 187 -15.22 7.99 -15.33
C ARG A 187 -14.20 6.89 -15.01
N GLU A 188 -13.80 6.75 -13.75
CA GLU A 188 -12.80 5.76 -13.31
C GLU A 188 -13.39 4.35 -13.14
N ARG A 189 -14.73 4.22 -13.19
CA ARG A 189 -15.47 2.96 -13.05
C ARG A 189 -16.03 2.39 -14.36
N GLU A 190 -15.94 3.12 -15.47
CA GLU A 190 -16.23 2.64 -16.84
C GLU A 190 -14.97 2.04 -17.48
#